data_AF-A0A4U9HUL0-F1
#
_entry.id   AF-A0A4U9HUL0-F1
#
_cell.length_a   1.000
_cell.length_b   1.000
_cell.length_c   1.000
_cell.angle_alpha   90.00
_cell.angle_beta   90.00
_cell.angle_gamma   90.00
#
_symmetry.space_group_name_H-M   'P 1'
#
loop_
_entity.id
_entity.type
_entity.pdbx_description
1 polymer ?
#
loop_
_entity_poly.entity_id
_entity_poly.type
_entity_poly.pdbx_seq_one_letter_code
_entity_poly.pdbx_strand_id
1 'polypeptide(L)'
;MRCRCSRTGWPRAPALGIAPDARCLALLPGSRGAEVEILSADFLQTAQLLRTRYPDLEVVVPLVNAKRREQFERIKAQVAPDLPAHLLDGKAREAMIASDAALLASGTAALECMLAKCPMVVGYRMKPFTFWLAQRAGENAVRFAAESAGGA
;
A
#
# COMPACT_ATOMS: atom_id res chain seq x y z
N MET A 1 -6.22 15.21 16.35
CA MET A 1 -5.42 14.06 16.83
C MET A 1 -4.23 13.84 15.89
N ARG A 2 -3.02 14.21 16.31
CA ARG A 2 -1.77 13.79 15.65
C ARG A 2 -1.26 12.59 16.45
N CYS A 3 -1.20 11.39 15.87
CA CYS A 3 -0.38 10.36 16.47
C CYS A 3 1.07 10.74 16.16
N ARG A 4 1.59 11.62 17.03
CA ARG A 4 2.89 12.27 16.98
C ARG A 4 3.88 11.38 17.75
N CYS A 5 3.94 10.09 17.45
CA CYS A 5 4.90 9.18 18.09
C CYS A 5 6.24 9.30 17.36
N SER A 6 7.02 10.31 17.76
CA SER A 6 8.48 10.43 17.65
C SER A 6 9.14 10.32 16.26
N ARG A 7 8.97 11.31 15.38
CA ARG A 7 9.83 11.44 14.19
C ARG A 7 10.29 12.87 13.85
N THR A 8 10.43 13.75 14.85
CA THR A 8 11.01 15.11 14.72
C THR A 8 12.53 15.13 14.44
N GLY A 9 13.10 14.10 13.81
CA GLY A 9 14.53 14.01 13.55
C GLY A 9 14.97 12.94 12.55
N TRP A 10 14.03 12.32 11.81
CA TRP A 10 14.38 11.36 10.76
C TRP A 10 14.47 12.10 9.43
N PRO A 11 15.59 12.01 8.69
CA PRO A 11 15.69 12.66 7.39
C PRO A 11 14.69 12.02 6.44
N ARG A 12 13.64 12.77 6.06
CA ARG A 12 12.84 12.39 4.88
C ARG A 12 13.78 12.40 3.70
N ALA A 13 13.75 11.36 2.87
CA ALA A 13 14.56 11.31 1.67
C ALA A 13 14.26 12.57 0.82
N PRO A 14 15.18 13.55 0.71
CA PRO A 14 14.94 14.78 -0.05
C PRO A 14 14.68 14.48 -1.53
N ALA A 15 15.08 13.28 -1.97
CA ALA A 15 15.05 12.81 -3.34
C ALA A 15 13.64 12.56 -3.93
N LEU A 16 12.58 12.57 -3.11
CA LEU A 16 11.21 12.28 -3.58
C LEU A 16 10.32 13.52 -3.74
N GLY A 17 10.83 14.73 -3.43
CA GLY A 17 10.07 15.98 -3.63
C GLY A 17 8.86 16.16 -2.71
N ILE A 18 8.79 15.42 -1.60
CA ILE A 18 7.68 15.45 -0.65
C ILE A 18 7.92 16.59 0.35
N ALA A 19 6.92 17.44 0.56
CA ALA A 19 7.01 18.54 1.52
C ALA A 19 7.35 18.02 2.93
N PRO A 20 8.25 18.69 3.68
CA PRO A 20 8.76 18.21 4.97
C PRO A 20 7.75 18.24 6.13
N ASP A 21 6.56 18.82 5.93
CA ASP A 21 5.48 18.87 6.91
C ASP A 21 4.24 18.06 6.49
N ALA A 22 4.15 17.66 5.23
CA ALA A 22 3.02 16.88 4.72
C ALA A 22 3.01 15.47 5.30
N ARG A 23 1.82 14.87 5.41
CA ARG A 23 1.71 13.44 5.75
C ARG A 23 1.98 12.62 4.51
N CYS A 24 2.70 11.52 4.65
CA CYS A 24 3.06 10.68 3.51
C CYS A 24 2.64 9.22 3.72
N LEU A 25 1.93 8.66 2.75
CA LEU A 25 1.52 7.26 2.70
C LEU A 25 2.19 6.55 1.52
N ALA A 26 2.94 5.49 1.80
CA ALA A 26 3.44 4.60 0.76
C ALA A 26 2.40 3.52 0.43
N LEU A 27 2.06 3.37 -0.85
CA LEU A 27 1.24 2.28 -1.36
C LEU A 27 2.12 1.32 -2.17
N LEU A 28 2.26 0.08 -1.68
CA LEU A 28 3.04 -0.96 -2.34
C LEU A 28 2.08 -2.06 -2.81
N PRO A 29 1.44 -1.92 -3.99
CA PRO A 29 0.40 -2.82 -4.48
C PRO A 29 0.92 -4.24 -4.83
N GLY A 30 2.24 -4.44 -4.82
CA GLY A 30 2.89 -5.72 -5.05
C GLY A 30 3.81 -5.72 -6.27
N SER A 31 4.67 -6.73 -6.35
CA SER A 31 5.58 -6.92 -7.49
C SER A 31 4.97 -7.81 -8.57
N ARG A 32 4.01 -8.66 -8.18
CA ARG A 32 3.37 -9.63 -9.06
C ARG A 32 2.13 -9.01 -9.70
N GLY A 33 1.90 -9.30 -10.98
CA GLY A 33 0.75 -8.72 -11.70
C GLY A 33 -0.60 -9.07 -11.09
N ALA A 34 -0.73 -10.26 -10.50
CA ALA A 34 -1.96 -10.66 -9.80
C ALA A 34 -2.23 -9.82 -8.54
N GLU A 35 -1.17 -9.50 -7.78
CA GLU A 35 -1.28 -8.65 -6.58
C GLU A 35 -1.73 -7.24 -6.98
N VAL A 36 -1.07 -6.67 -8.00
CA VAL A 36 -1.43 -5.34 -8.52
C VAL A 36 -2.87 -5.31 -9.04
N GLU A 37 -3.33 -6.33 -9.75
CA GLU A 37 -4.71 -6.36 -10.27
C GLU A 37 -5.75 -6.42 -9.15
N ILE A 38 -5.47 -7.20 -8.10
CA ILE A 38 -6.44 -7.45 -7.03
C ILE A 38 -6.45 -6.32 -5.99
N LEU A 39 -5.29 -5.78 -5.65
CA LEU A 39 -5.14 -4.89 -4.47
C LEU A 39 -5.10 -3.41 -4.83
N SER A 40 -4.74 -3.03 -6.07
CA SER A 40 -4.57 -1.61 -6.41
C SER A 40 -5.87 -0.82 -6.23
N ALA A 41 -7.02 -1.39 -6.59
CA ALA A 41 -8.32 -0.74 -6.40
C ALA A 41 -8.60 -0.47 -4.92
N ASP A 42 -8.47 -1.49 -4.07
CA ASP A 42 -8.70 -1.39 -2.62
C ASP A 42 -7.72 -0.38 -1.97
N PHE A 43 -6.45 -0.37 -2.42
CA PHE A 43 -5.43 0.56 -1.92
C PHE A 43 -5.73 2.01 -2.33
N LEU A 44 -6.17 2.23 -3.57
CA LEU A 44 -6.57 3.56 -4.06
C LEU A 44 -7.80 4.09 -3.31
N GLN A 45 -8.81 3.25 -3.09
CA GLN A 45 -9.99 3.59 -2.29
C GLN A 45 -9.59 3.95 -0.85
N THR A 46 -8.67 3.18 -0.25
CA THR A 46 -8.12 3.48 1.08
C THR A 46 -7.45 4.86 1.10
N ALA A 47 -6.66 5.19 0.08
CA ALA A 47 -6.01 6.49 -0.02
C ALA A 47 -7.01 7.64 -0.22
N GLN A 48 -8.07 7.45 -1.03
CA GLN A 48 -9.16 8.42 -1.17
C GLN A 48 -9.86 8.67 0.18
N LEU A 49 -10.21 7.61 0.91
CA LEU A 49 -10.82 7.71 2.24
C LEU A 49 -9.91 8.45 3.22
N LEU A 50 -8.61 8.13 3.24
CA LEU A 50 -7.66 8.83 4.09
C LEU A 50 -7.52 10.31 3.74
N ARG A 51 -7.62 10.66 2.45
CA ARG A 51 -7.57 12.06 2.01
C ARG A 51 -8.76 12.89 2.48
N THR A 52 -9.94 12.29 2.66
CA THR A 52 -11.09 13.01 3.24
C THR A 52 -10.80 13.48 4.67
N ARG A 53 -9.96 12.73 5.41
CA ARG A 53 -9.53 13.06 6.77
C ARG A 53 -8.23 13.88 6.83
N TYR A 54 -7.35 13.69 5.85
CA TYR A 54 -6.05 14.34 5.72
C TYR A 54 -5.88 14.90 4.30
N PRO A 55 -6.39 16.12 4.01
CA PRO A 55 -6.35 16.69 2.67
C PRO A 55 -4.92 16.89 2.13
N ASP A 56 -3.98 17.13 3.04
CA ASP A 56 -2.54 17.30 2.83
C ASP A 56 -1.76 15.97 2.69
N LEU A 57 -2.47 14.83 2.60
CA LEU A 57 -1.84 13.53 2.47
C LEU A 57 -1.19 13.36 1.09
N GLU A 58 0.11 13.22 1.08
CA GLU A 58 0.91 12.79 -0.06
C GLU A 58 0.89 11.27 -0.17
N VAL A 59 0.65 10.77 -1.39
CA VAL A 59 0.60 9.34 -1.68
C VAL A 59 1.74 9.00 -2.60
N VAL A 60 2.62 8.11 -2.19
CA VAL A 60 3.73 7.63 -3.02
C VAL A 60 3.52 6.17 -3.38
N VAL A 61 3.73 5.84 -4.65
CA VAL A 61 3.48 4.50 -5.18
C VAL A 61 4.74 4.00 -5.91
N PRO A 62 5.65 3.31 -5.19
CA PRO A 62 6.79 2.66 -5.82
C PRO A 62 6.34 1.43 -6.62
N LEU A 63 6.69 1.40 -7.91
CA LEU A 63 6.30 0.39 -8.87
C LEU A 63 7.56 -0.31 -9.41
N VAL A 64 7.61 -1.63 -9.32
CA VAL A 64 8.84 -2.41 -9.58
C VAL A 64 9.32 -2.36 -11.03
N ASN A 65 8.43 -2.11 -12.01
CA ASN A 65 8.77 -1.97 -13.42
C ASN A 65 7.65 -1.26 -14.20
N ALA A 66 7.96 -0.88 -15.45
CA ALA A 66 7.04 -0.19 -16.36
C ALA A 66 5.71 -0.95 -16.57
N LYS A 67 5.75 -2.29 -16.71
CA LYS A 67 4.54 -3.10 -16.90
C LYS A 67 3.60 -3.04 -15.69
N ARG A 68 4.14 -3.03 -14.48
CA ARG A 68 3.36 -2.86 -13.25
C ARG A 68 2.85 -1.44 -13.12
N ARG A 69 3.62 -0.46 -13.58
CA ARG A 69 3.20 0.93 -13.63
C ARG A 69 2.02 1.16 -14.57
N GLU A 70 2.09 0.70 -15.80
CA GLU A 70 0.98 0.78 -16.76
C GLU A 70 -0.30 0.11 -16.21
N GLN A 71 -0.13 -1.06 -15.59
CA GLN A 71 -1.24 -1.77 -14.96
C GLN A 71 -1.87 -0.95 -13.82
N PHE A 72 -1.04 -0.37 -12.95
CA PHE A 72 -1.50 0.48 -11.85
C PHE A 72 -2.17 1.76 -12.37
N GLU A 73 -1.59 2.44 -13.35
CA GLU A 73 -2.14 3.65 -13.97
C GLU A 73 -3.51 3.39 -14.61
N ARG A 74 -3.67 2.25 -15.29
CA ARG A 74 -4.97 1.82 -15.83
C ARG A 74 -6.02 1.68 -14.74
N ILE A 75 -5.68 1.01 -13.63
CA ILE A 75 -6.60 0.82 -12.49
C ILE A 75 -6.89 2.16 -11.82
N LYS A 76 -5.87 3.02 -11.64
CA LYS A 76 -6.01 4.36 -11.10
C LYS A 76 -6.97 5.21 -11.92
N ALA A 77 -6.86 5.19 -13.25
CA ALA A 77 -7.76 5.93 -14.13
C ALA A 77 -9.22 5.52 -13.96
N GLN A 78 -9.50 4.26 -13.62
CA GLN A 78 -10.85 3.74 -13.40
C GLN A 78 -11.38 4.00 -12.00
N VAL A 79 -10.53 3.88 -10.96
CA VAL A 79 -10.96 3.90 -9.55
C VAL A 79 -10.78 5.28 -8.91
N ALA A 80 -9.67 5.96 -9.21
CA ALA A 80 -9.26 7.19 -8.54
C ALA A 80 -8.48 8.12 -9.50
N PRO A 81 -9.12 8.59 -10.60
CA PRO A 81 -8.46 9.42 -11.59
C PRO A 81 -7.89 10.71 -10.97
N ASP A 82 -8.67 11.34 -10.10
CA ASP A 82 -8.34 12.64 -9.48
C ASP A 82 -7.48 12.53 -8.23
N LEU A 83 -7.10 11.33 -7.79
CA LEU A 83 -6.20 11.19 -6.63
C LEU A 83 -4.77 11.56 -7.06
N PRO A 84 -4.18 12.65 -6.55
CA PRO A 84 -2.78 12.92 -6.85
C PRO A 84 -1.91 11.95 -6.05
N ALA A 85 -1.03 11.28 -6.79
CA ALA A 85 -0.11 10.26 -6.30
C ALA A 85 1.21 10.37 -7.08
N HIS A 86 2.32 10.21 -6.36
CA HIS A 86 3.66 10.20 -6.92
C HIS A 86 4.00 8.77 -7.33
N LEU A 87 3.96 8.49 -8.63
CA LEU A 87 4.34 7.20 -9.16
C LEU A 87 5.86 7.16 -9.31
N LEU A 88 6.50 6.22 -8.61
CA LEU A 88 7.95 6.08 -8.58
C LEU A 88 8.36 4.80 -9.31
N ASP A 89 9.33 4.90 -10.20
CA ASP A 89 9.95 3.73 -10.80
C ASP A 89 10.95 3.13 -9.81
N GLY A 90 10.57 2.01 -9.18
CA GLY A 90 11.30 1.38 -8.09
C GLY A 90 11.26 2.23 -6.82
N LYS A 91 12.43 2.44 -6.20
CA LYS A 91 12.63 3.27 -4.99
C LYS A 91 11.70 2.95 -3.81
N ALA A 92 11.32 1.67 -3.68
CA ALA A 92 10.40 1.23 -2.62
C ALA A 92 10.96 1.55 -1.23
N ARG A 93 12.27 1.36 -1.03
CA ARG A 93 12.94 1.64 0.24
C ARG A 93 12.90 3.12 0.58
N GLU A 94 13.22 3.99 -0.36
CA GLU A 94 13.18 5.44 -0.18
C GLU A 94 11.76 5.92 0.10
N ALA A 95 10.77 5.37 -0.60
CA ALA A 95 9.36 5.65 -0.37
C ALA A 95 8.93 5.26 1.06
N MET A 96 9.31 4.07 1.53
CA MET A 96 9.01 3.61 2.89
C MET A 96 9.67 4.49 3.96
N ILE A 97 10.94 4.86 3.77
CA ILE A 97 11.68 5.75 4.69
C ILE A 97 11.05 7.14 4.75
N ALA A 98 10.58 7.66 3.62
CA ALA A 98 9.95 8.97 3.53
C ALA A 98 8.50 9.00 4.03
N SER A 99 7.87 7.84 4.24
CA SER A 99 6.45 7.73 4.59
C SER A 99 6.21 7.63 6.10
N ASP A 100 5.08 8.17 6.53
CA ASP A 100 4.58 8.05 7.90
C ASP A 100 3.95 6.68 8.15
N ALA A 101 3.35 6.11 7.10
CA ALA A 101 2.82 4.74 7.09
C ALA A 101 2.96 4.11 5.70
N ALA A 102 2.95 2.78 5.65
CA ALA A 102 2.93 2.01 4.41
C ALA A 102 1.77 1.02 4.38
N LEU A 103 1.08 0.94 3.23
CA LEU A 103 0.09 -0.09 2.92
C LEU A 103 0.69 -1.04 1.88
N LEU A 104 0.86 -2.31 2.23
CA LEU A 104 1.68 -3.23 1.45
C LEU A 104 1.05 -4.60 1.25
N ALA A 105 1.24 -5.15 0.05
CA ALA A 105 0.62 -6.39 -0.41
C ALA A 105 1.36 -7.67 0.02
N SER A 106 2.67 -7.60 0.24
CA SER A 106 3.55 -8.77 0.34
C SER A 106 4.36 -8.79 1.64
N GLY A 107 4.58 -9.99 2.18
CA GLY A 107 5.40 -10.21 3.38
C GLY A 107 6.88 -9.83 3.20
N THR A 108 7.43 -9.91 1.99
CA THR A 108 8.83 -9.49 1.76
C THR A 108 8.98 -7.96 1.88
N ALA A 109 8.00 -7.21 1.38
CA ALA A 109 7.96 -5.76 1.56
C ALA A 109 7.72 -5.37 3.03
N ALA A 110 7.02 -6.20 3.80
CA ALA A 110 6.86 -5.99 5.24
C ALA A 110 8.20 -6.03 5.98
N LEU A 111 9.11 -6.95 5.62
CA LEU A 111 10.45 -7.01 6.21
C LEU A 111 11.25 -5.73 5.91
N GLU A 112 11.26 -5.27 4.66
CA GLU A 112 11.94 -4.04 4.27
C GLU A 112 11.33 -2.81 4.96
N CYS A 113 10.00 -2.78 5.11
CA CYS A 113 9.29 -1.71 5.81
C CYS A 113 9.64 -1.68 7.31
N MET A 114 9.82 -2.85 7.93
CA MET A 114 10.25 -2.98 9.32
C MET A 114 11.66 -2.41 9.49
N LEU A 115 12.57 -2.73 8.56
CA LEU A 115 13.92 -2.18 8.54
C LEU A 115 13.92 -0.66 8.30
N ALA A 116 12.97 -0.16 7.51
CA ALA A 116 12.74 1.27 7.31
C ALA A 116 12.09 1.97 8.51
N LYS A 117 11.73 1.23 9.58
CA LYS A 117 10.99 1.71 10.76
C LYS A 117 9.70 2.46 10.40
N CYS A 118 9.05 2.02 9.33
CA CYS A 118 7.79 2.60 8.86
C CYS A 118 6.62 1.73 9.36
N PRO A 119 5.68 2.30 10.14
CA PRO A 119 4.43 1.63 10.51
C PRO A 119 3.73 1.10 9.27
N MET A 120 3.31 -0.16 9.30
CA MET A 120 2.77 -0.81 8.12
C MET A 120 1.45 -1.50 8.38
N VAL A 121 0.60 -1.52 7.35
CA VAL A 121 -0.59 -2.36 7.26
C VAL A 121 -0.39 -3.31 6.09
N VAL A 122 -0.53 -4.61 6.34
CA VAL A 122 -0.42 -5.65 5.32
C VAL A 122 -1.83 -5.97 4.82
N GLY A 123 -2.11 -5.68 3.55
CA GLY A 123 -3.38 -6.00 2.91
C GLY A 123 -3.18 -7.09 1.86
N TYR A 124 -3.74 -8.28 2.07
CA TYR A 124 -3.64 -9.39 1.11
C TYR A 124 -5.02 -9.95 0.78
N ARG A 125 -5.26 -10.20 -0.50
CA ARG A 125 -6.52 -10.75 -1.01
C ARG A 125 -6.24 -11.83 -2.03
N MET A 126 -6.73 -13.03 -1.76
CA MET A 126 -6.69 -14.15 -2.71
C MET A 126 -8.02 -14.26 -3.44
N LYS A 127 -7.99 -14.79 -4.68
CA LYS A 127 -9.22 -15.16 -5.38
C LYS A 127 -9.97 -16.23 -4.57
N PRO A 128 -11.30 -16.15 -4.43
CA PRO A 128 -12.08 -17.08 -3.60
C PRO A 128 -11.88 -18.55 -3.99
N PHE A 129 -11.69 -18.84 -5.28
CA PHE A 129 -11.44 -20.20 -5.77
C PHE A 129 -10.07 -20.75 -5.31
N THR A 130 -9.02 -19.92 -5.35
CA THR A 130 -7.69 -20.30 -4.83
C THR A 130 -7.73 -20.49 -3.33
N PHE A 131 -8.45 -19.63 -2.61
CA PHE A 131 -8.68 -19.79 -1.17
C PHE A 131 -9.46 -21.06 -0.84
N TRP A 132 -10.47 -21.39 -1.64
CA TRP A 132 -11.25 -22.62 -1.50
C TRP A 132 -10.41 -23.88 -1.76
N LEU A 133 -9.56 -23.86 -2.79
CA LEU A 133 -8.65 -24.98 -3.07
C LEU A 133 -7.58 -25.12 -1.99
N ALA A 134 -7.02 -24.00 -1.50
CA ALA A 134 -6.05 -23.98 -0.42
C ALA A 134 -6.63 -24.52 0.89
N GLN A 135 -7.88 -24.17 1.21
CA GLN A 135 -8.59 -24.75 2.36
C GLN A 135 -8.83 -26.25 2.20
N ARG A 136 -9.02 -26.75 0.97
CA ARG A 136 -9.22 -28.18 0.71
C ARG A 136 -7.92 -28.99 0.65
N ALA A 137 -6.81 -28.37 0.28
CA ALA A 137 -5.51 -29.03 0.19
C ALA A 137 -4.75 -29.07 1.54
N GLY A 138 -5.25 -28.37 2.56
CA GLY A 138 -4.64 -28.33 3.89
C GLY A 138 -5.54 -28.90 4.98
N GLU A 139 -5.47 -30.21 5.21
CA GLU A 139 -6.03 -30.85 6.41
C GLU A 139 -5.29 -30.45 7.72
N ASN A 140 -4.43 -29.44 7.70
CA ASN A 140 -3.85 -28.87 8.91
C ASN A 140 -3.76 -27.33 8.83
N ALA A 141 -4.79 -26.71 9.40
CA ALA A 141 -4.79 -25.43 10.12
C ALA A 141 -4.04 -24.23 9.52
N VAL A 142 -4.79 -23.36 8.84
CA VAL A 142 -4.68 -21.91 9.04
C VAL A 142 -6.10 -21.35 9.15
N ARG A 143 -6.52 -20.96 10.36
CA ARG A 143 -7.74 -20.17 10.55
C ARG A 143 -7.48 -18.76 10.00
N PHE A 144 -7.86 -18.53 8.75
CA PHE A 144 -7.95 -17.19 8.19
C PHE A 144 -9.20 -16.51 8.76
N ALA A 145 -9.02 -15.53 9.63
CA ALA A 145 -10.10 -14.66 10.07
C ALA A 145 -10.46 -13.72 8.90
N ALA A 146 -11.44 -14.15 8.10
CA ALA A 146 -12.12 -13.29 7.14
C ALA A 146 -13.31 -12.66 7.86
N GLU A 147 -13.13 -11.45 8.40
CA GLU A 147 -14.26 -10.65 8.86
C GLU A 147 -14.92 -10.03 7.62
N SER A 148 -15.93 -10.74 7.11
CA SER A 148 -16.76 -10.25 6.02
C SER A 148 -17.58 -9.06 6.51
N ALA A 149 -17.34 -7.88 5.94
CA ALA A 149 -18.30 -6.78 5.98
C ALA A 149 -19.56 -7.20 5.22
N GLY A 150 -20.50 -7.84 5.92
CA GLY A 150 -21.88 -8.05 5.50
C GLY A 150 -22.76 -7.15 6.34
N GLY A 151 -23.07 -5.96 5.82
CA GLY A 151 -24.11 -5.09 6.35
C GLY A 151 -25.35 -5.23 5.47
N ALA A 152 -26.38 -5.88 6.02
CA ALA A 152 -27.77 -5.63 5.67
C ALA A 152 -28.31 -4.57 6.62
#